data_AF-A0A7K9AYM6-F1
#
_entry.id   AF-A0A7K9AYM6-F1
#
_cell.length_a   1.000
_cell.length_b   1.000
_cell.length_c   1.000
_cell.angle_alpha   90.00
_cell.angle_beta   90.00
_cell.angle_gamma   90.00
#
_symmetry.space_group_name_H-M   'P 1'
#
loop_
_entity.id
_entity.type
_entity.pdbx_description
1 polymer ?
#
loop_
_entity_poly.entity_id
_entity_poly.type
_entity_poly.pdbx_seq_one_letter_code
_entity_poly.pdbx_strand_id
1 'polypeptide(L)'
;NVFIWFISIGAFCIPLYIPYSLTGKWHLGRSLCKLWLVVDYLVCTASVFNVVLISYDRFLSVTKAVSYRVQQGAASSPVVKMVAIWVLAFLLYCPAVLFWEHVTGCSVVVEDQCYAEFFNNWYFLLCASTLEFFVPLISVTYFNVHIFWNIQKRQR
;
A
#
# COMPACT_ATOMS: atom_id res chain seq x y z
N ASN A 1 -7.85 7.98 0.48
CA ASN A 1 -6.65 7.13 0.24
C ASN A 1 -6.19 7.19 -1.20
N VAL A 2 -6.96 6.70 -2.18
CA VAL A 2 -6.58 6.82 -3.62
C VAL A 2 -6.30 8.27 -4.04
N PHE A 3 -7.13 9.23 -3.62
CA PHE A 3 -6.91 10.66 -3.88
C PHE A 3 -5.64 11.21 -3.21
N ILE A 4 -5.30 10.71 -2.00
CA ILE A 4 -4.10 11.12 -1.27
C ILE A 4 -2.85 10.63 -2.01
N TRP A 5 -2.90 9.43 -2.59
CA TRP A 5 -1.85 8.90 -3.45
C TRP A 5 -1.63 9.76 -4.70
N PHE A 6 -2.72 10.09 -5.43
CA PHE A 6 -2.61 10.97 -6.60
C PHE A 6 -2.06 12.36 -6.26
N ILE A 7 -2.47 12.94 -5.12
CA ILE A 7 -1.90 14.21 -4.65
C ILE A 7 -0.42 14.04 -4.31
N SER A 8 -0.03 13.00 -3.57
CA SER A 8 1.36 12.75 -3.22
C SER A 8 2.24 12.65 -4.46
N ILE A 9 1.77 11.91 -5.48
CA ILE A 9 2.47 11.78 -6.76
C ILE A 9 2.56 13.12 -7.49
N GLY A 10 1.43 13.82 -7.64
CA GLY A 10 1.37 15.06 -8.41
C GLY A 10 2.13 16.21 -7.77
N ALA A 11 2.05 16.33 -6.44
CA ALA A 11 2.62 17.45 -5.70
C ALA A 11 4.07 17.24 -5.27
N PHE A 12 4.49 15.98 -5.07
CA PHE A 12 5.85 15.68 -4.58
C PHE A 12 6.63 14.83 -5.57
N CYS A 13 6.08 13.71 -6.05
CA CYS A 13 6.88 12.78 -6.86
C CYS A 13 7.31 13.37 -8.20
N ILE A 14 6.38 14.00 -8.93
CA ILE A 14 6.66 14.62 -10.23
C ILE A 14 7.66 15.79 -10.11
N PRO A 15 7.44 16.80 -9.26
CA PRO A 15 8.35 17.93 -9.13
C PRO A 15 9.70 17.59 -8.46
N LEU A 16 9.81 16.47 -7.74
CA LEU A 16 11.10 15.97 -7.24
C LEU A 16 11.86 15.14 -8.29
N TYR A 17 11.14 14.40 -9.14
CA TYR A 17 11.72 13.57 -10.19
C TYR A 17 12.25 14.40 -11.38
N ILE A 18 11.56 15.47 -11.76
CA ILE A 18 11.96 16.35 -12.88
C ILE A 18 13.37 16.96 -12.68
N PRO A 19 13.70 17.64 -11.56
CA PRO A 19 15.03 18.19 -11.35
C PRO A 19 16.08 17.08 -11.16
N TYR A 20 15.73 15.94 -10.57
CA TYR A 20 16.63 14.79 -10.49
C TYR A 20 17.05 14.29 -11.88
N SER A 21 16.09 14.17 -12.81
CA SER A 21 16.33 13.75 -14.18
C SER A 21 17.15 14.78 -14.99
N LEU A 22 16.97 16.07 -14.71
CA LEU A 22 17.65 17.16 -15.43
C LEU A 22 19.05 17.47 -14.87
N THR A 23 19.25 17.41 -13.56
CA THR A 23 20.52 17.76 -12.90
C THR A 23 21.38 16.51 -12.63
N GLY A 24 20.79 15.32 -12.72
CA GLY A 24 21.47 14.03 -12.48
C GLY A 24 21.88 13.80 -11.02
N LYS A 25 21.52 14.70 -10.10
CA LYS A 25 21.93 14.71 -8.70
C LYS A 25 20.79 15.12 -7.77
N TRP A 26 20.71 14.47 -6.61
CA TRP A 26 19.74 14.76 -5.57
C TRP A 26 20.27 15.78 -4.56
N HIS A 27 19.76 17.02 -4.58
CA HIS A 27 20.24 18.10 -3.72
C HIS A 27 19.45 18.31 -2.40
N LEU A 28 18.33 17.59 -2.22
CA LEU A 28 17.41 17.79 -1.08
C LEU A 28 17.81 17.02 0.19
N GLY A 29 18.96 16.35 0.16
CA GLY A 29 19.47 15.59 1.29
C GLY A 29 18.85 14.20 1.43
N ARG A 30 19.60 13.31 2.06
CA ARG A 30 19.30 11.88 2.16
C ARG A 30 18.07 11.55 3.03
N SER A 31 17.86 12.30 4.10
CA SER A 31 16.74 12.10 5.03
C SER A 31 15.39 12.35 4.36
N LEU A 32 15.27 13.42 3.57
CA LEU A 32 14.08 13.76 2.80
C LEU A 32 13.78 12.72 1.72
N CYS A 33 14.81 12.23 1.01
CA CYS A 33 14.65 11.13 0.05
C CYS A 33 14.08 9.87 0.73
N LYS A 34 14.66 9.44 1.86
CA LYS A 34 14.18 8.26 2.60
C LYS A 34 12.73 8.45 3.06
N LEU A 35 12.41 9.58 3.69
CA LEU A 35 11.07 9.85 4.18
C LEU A 35 10.06 9.85 3.03
N TRP A 36 10.39 10.50 1.92
CA TRP A 36 9.53 10.54 0.73
C TRP A 36 9.27 9.15 0.15
N LEU A 37 10.31 8.33 -0.02
CA LEU A 37 10.15 6.94 -0.48
C LEU A 37 9.25 6.12 0.46
N VAL A 38 9.45 6.21 1.77
CA VAL A 38 8.62 5.49 2.75
C VAL A 38 7.17 5.93 2.65
N VAL A 39 6.90 7.24 2.57
CA VAL A 39 5.55 7.76 2.42
C VAL A 39 4.92 7.30 1.11
N ASP A 40 5.66 7.32 -0.01
CA ASP A 40 5.15 6.89 -1.31
C ASP A 40 4.75 5.41 -1.30
N TYR A 41 5.62 4.53 -0.78
CA TYR A 41 5.31 3.10 -0.61
C TYR A 41 4.11 2.89 0.32
N LEU A 42 4.09 3.52 1.49
CA LEU A 42 2.98 3.39 2.45
C LEU A 42 1.64 3.80 1.83
N VAL A 43 1.61 4.93 1.11
CA VAL A 43 0.38 5.46 0.50
C VAL A 43 -0.05 4.60 -0.70
N CYS A 44 0.90 4.02 -1.44
CA CYS A 44 0.63 3.05 -2.51
C CYS A 44 -0.03 1.78 -1.94
N THR A 45 0.61 1.13 -0.96
CA THR A 45 0.10 -0.08 -0.31
C THR A 45 -1.26 0.17 0.33
N ALA A 46 -1.42 1.30 1.04
CA ALA A 46 -2.70 1.69 1.61
C ALA A 46 -3.78 1.81 0.53
N SER A 47 -3.48 2.42 -0.62
CA SER A 47 -4.44 2.57 -1.71
C SER A 47 -4.89 1.23 -2.29
N VAL A 48 -3.96 0.30 -2.48
CA VAL A 48 -4.24 -1.07 -2.95
C VAL A 48 -5.16 -1.81 -1.97
N PHE A 49 -4.83 -1.83 -0.68
CA PHE A 49 -5.68 -2.49 0.32
C PHE A 49 -7.04 -1.80 0.50
N ASN A 50 -7.14 -0.49 0.25
CA ASN A 50 -8.42 0.20 0.24
C ASN A 50 -9.34 -0.31 -0.89
N VAL A 51 -8.80 -0.59 -2.08
CA VAL A 51 -9.59 -1.17 -3.18
C VAL A 51 -10.13 -2.56 -2.80
N VAL A 52 -9.31 -3.38 -2.13
CA VAL A 52 -9.74 -4.68 -1.60
C VAL A 52 -10.85 -4.50 -0.56
N LEU A 53 -10.71 -3.53 0.34
CA LEU A 53 -11.71 -3.22 1.37
C LEU A 53 -13.04 -2.77 0.75
N ILE A 54 -13.01 -1.92 -0.28
CA ILE A 54 -14.22 -1.50 -1.02
C ILE A 54 -14.89 -2.71 -1.67
N SER A 55 -14.10 -3.60 -2.29
CA SER A 55 -14.62 -4.82 -2.91
C SER A 55 -15.22 -5.78 -1.86
N TYR A 56 -14.59 -5.89 -0.69
CA TYR A 56 -15.08 -6.68 0.44
C TYR A 56 -16.36 -6.10 1.06
N ASP A 57 -16.46 -4.78 1.17
CA ASP A 57 -17.67 -4.12 1.66
C ASP A 57 -18.86 -4.36 0.72
N ARG A 58 -18.63 -4.24 -0.59
CA ARG A 58 -19.62 -4.61 -1.62
C ARG A 58 -20.00 -6.09 -1.54
N PHE A 59 -19.03 -6.96 -1.31
CA PHE A 59 -19.26 -8.39 -1.12
C PHE A 59 -20.18 -8.68 0.07
N LEU A 60 -19.91 -8.05 1.22
CA LEU A 60 -20.74 -8.21 2.42
C LEU A 60 -22.16 -7.66 2.21
N SER A 61 -22.29 -6.50 1.58
CA SER A 61 -23.57 -5.87 1.26
C SER A 61 -24.45 -6.77 0.38
N VAL A 62 -23.87 -7.39 -0.66
CA VAL A 62 -24.60 -8.27 -1.59
C VAL A 62 -24.91 -9.63 -0.98
N THR A 63 -23.94 -10.27 -0.33
CA THR A 63 -24.08 -11.68 0.11
C THR A 63 -24.77 -11.81 1.46
N LYS A 64 -24.56 -10.84 2.36
CA LYS A 64 -25.06 -10.85 3.75
C LYS A 64 -25.82 -9.57 4.10
N ALA A 65 -26.71 -9.09 3.22
CA ALA A 65 -27.51 -7.88 3.42
C ALA A 65 -28.16 -7.75 4.83
N VAL A 66 -28.60 -8.85 5.44
CA VAL A 66 -29.22 -8.87 6.78
C VAL A 66 -28.17 -8.80 7.91
N SER A 67 -27.08 -9.56 7.81
CA SER A 67 -26.00 -9.55 8.82
C SER A 67 -25.16 -8.27 8.75
N TYR A 68 -25.02 -7.68 7.56
CA TYR A 68 -24.32 -6.41 7.33
C TYR A 68 -25.01 -5.26 8.08
N ARG A 69 -26.34 -5.18 8.03
CA ARG A 69 -27.12 -4.17 8.79
C ARG A 69 -26.98 -4.31 10.31
N VAL A 70 -26.89 -5.54 10.84
CA VAL A 70 -26.72 -5.79 12.28
C VAL A 70 -25.27 -5.52 12.73
N GLN A 71 -24.29 -5.87 11.91
CA GLN A 71 -22.86 -5.74 12.23
C GLN A 71 -22.34 -4.29 12.10
N GLN A 72 -23.02 -3.45 11.31
CA GLN A 72 -22.77 -2.01 11.25
C GLN A 72 -23.20 -1.28 12.52
N GLY A 73 -24.18 -1.83 13.27
CA GLY A 73 -24.61 -1.31 14.57
C GLY A 73 -23.69 -1.69 15.75
N ALA A 74 -22.81 -2.68 15.60
CA ALA A 74 -22.09 -3.32 16.71
C ALA A 74 -20.55 -3.24 16.62
N ALA A 75 -19.98 -2.13 16.15
CA ALA A 75 -18.53 -1.83 16.18
C ALA A 75 -17.63 -2.33 15.02
N SER A 76 -18.17 -2.66 13.83
CA SER A 76 -17.33 -2.82 12.62
C SER A 76 -17.16 -1.49 11.85
N SER A 77 -16.61 -0.47 12.49
CA SER A 77 -16.39 0.82 11.82
C SER A 77 -15.37 0.67 10.69
N PRO A 78 -15.69 1.10 9.44
CA PRO A 78 -14.73 1.09 8.32
C PRO A 78 -13.43 1.84 8.66
N VAL A 79 -13.50 2.76 9.62
CA VAL A 79 -12.34 3.47 10.19
C VAL A 79 -11.35 2.50 10.85
N VAL A 80 -11.80 1.50 11.61
CA VAL A 80 -10.90 0.54 12.30
C VAL A 80 -10.13 -0.30 11.28
N LYS A 81 -10.81 -0.75 10.23
CA LYS A 81 -10.17 -1.50 9.14
C LYS A 81 -9.16 -0.64 8.38
N MET A 82 -9.49 0.63 8.15
CA MET A 82 -8.56 1.58 7.53
C MET A 82 -7.33 1.82 8.41
N VAL A 83 -7.51 2.05 9.72
CA VAL A 83 -6.39 2.21 10.66
C VAL A 83 -5.53 0.95 10.71
N ALA A 84 -6.13 -0.24 10.71
CA ALA A 84 -5.39 -1.50 10.71
C ALA A 84 -4.49 -1.66 9.46
N ILE A 85 -4.98 -1.28 8.27
CA ILE A 85 -4.19 -1.29 7.03
C ILE A 85 -3.00 -0.33 7.15
N TRP A 86 -3.23 0.88 7.66
CA TRP A 86 -2.17 1.86 7.86
C TRP A 86 -1.11 1.35 8.85
N VAL A 87 -1.54 0.79 9.99
CA VAL A 87 -0.63 0.22 10.99
C VAL A 87 0.15 -0.95 10.41
N LEU A 88 -0.48 -1.85 9.65
CA LEU A 88 0.19 -2.99 9.01
C LEU A 88 1.21 -2.53 7.97
N ALA A 89 0.87 -1.52 7.17
CA ALA A 89 1.80 -0.92 6.21
C ALA A 89 2.99 -0.29 6.93
N PHE A 90 2.74 0.52 7.96
CA PHE A 90 3.82 1.04 8.81
C PHE A 90 4.67 -0.08 9.41
N LEU A 91 4.05 -1.14 9.91
CA LEU A 91 4.78 -2.28 10.50
C LEU A 91 5.56 -3.11 9.48
N LEU A 92 5.22 -3.06 8.18
CA LEU A 92 5.99 -3.73 7.13
C LEU A 92 7.15 -2.85 6.65
N TYR A 93 6.89 -1.58 6.33
CA TYR A 93 7.90 -0.70 5.73
C TYR A 93 8.80 0.00 6.76
N CYS A 94 8.29 0.34 7.94
CA CYS A 94 9.07 1.03 8.97
C CYS A 94 10.21 0.17 9.54
N PRO A 95 10.01 -1.09 9.96
CA PRO A 95 11.14 -1.93 10.38
C PRO A 95 12.01 -2.35 9.20
N ALA A 96 11.48 -2.48 7.97
CA ALA A 96 12.37 -2.65 6.82
C ALA A 96 13.38 -1.50 6.81
N VAL A 97 12.90 -0.25 6.77
CA VAL A 97 13.71 0.98 6.67
C VAL A 97 14.64 1.19 7.86
N LEU A 98 14.16 1.01 9.10
CA LEU A 98 14.94 1.22 10.32
C LEU A 98 15.96 0.10 10.59
N PHE A 99 15.59 -1.16 10.31
CA PHE A 99 16.45 -2.31 10.62
C PHE A 99 17.63 -2.41 9.64
N TRP A 100 17.47 -1.90 8.42
CA TRP A 100 18.57 -1.87 7.44
C TRP A 100 19.69 -0.91 7.85
N GLU A 101 19.37 0.25 8.42
CA GLU A 101 20.39 1.16 8.98
C GLU A 101 21.11 0.53 10.18
N HIS A 102 20.38 -0.19 11.04
CA HIS A 102 20.97 -0.83 12.21
C HIS A 102 21.87 -2.02 11.84
N VAL A 103 21.54 -2.77 10.79
CA VAL A 103 22.33 -3.93 10.31
C VAL A 103 23.53 -3.53 9.46
N THR A 104 23.44 -2.46 8.65
CA THR A 104 24.54 -2.08 7.76
C THR A 104 25.57 -1.15 8.39
N GLY A 105 25.24 -0.43 9.48
CA GLY A 105 26.19 0.40 10.25
C GLY A 105 26.82 1.59 9.49
N CYS A 106 26.70 1.60 8.17
CA CYS A 106 27.16 2.62 7.24
C CYS A 106 26.07 2.84 6.21
N SER A 107 25.79 4.11 6.00
CA SER A 107 24.75 4.58 5.12
C SER A 107 25.28 4.47 3.66
N VAL A 108 24.89 3.42 2.92
CA VAL A 108 25.44 3.06 1.58
C VAL A 108 24.92 3.87 0.38
N VAL A 109 23.99 4.82 0.58
CA VAL A 109 23.49 5.70 -0.49
C VAL A 109 24.43 6.87 -0.67
N VAL A 110 25.00 6.99 -1.87
CA VAL A 110 25.80 8.13 -2.30
C VAL A 110 24.92 9.38 -2.27
N GLU A 111 25.39 10.50 -1.71
CA GLU A 111 24.59 11.71 -1.47
C GLU A 111 23.87 12.26 -2.71
N ASP A 112 24.38 11.94 -3.91
CA ASP A 112 23.86 12.40 -5.19
C ASP A 112 22.70 11.56 -5.76
N GLN A 113 22.29 10.46 -5.13
CA GLN A 113 21.26 9.55 -5.66
C GLN A 113 20.16 9.28 -4.64
N CYS A 114 18.90 9.21 -5.10
CA CYS A 114 17.74 8.91 -4.27
C CYS A 114 17.11 7.57 -4.68
N TYR A 115 17.50 6.49 -4.01
CA TYR A 115 16.90 5.16 -4.18
C TYR A 115 16.76 4.43 -2.84
N ALA A 116 15.78 3.54 -2.73
CA ALA A 116 15.57 2.73 -1.54
C ALA A 116 16.74 1.75 -1.37
N GLU A 117 17.35 1.68 -0.19
CA GLU A 117 18.49 0.77 0.06
C GLU A 117 18.11 -0.72 -0.10
N PHE A 118 16.83 -1.06 0.10
CA PHE A 118 16.26 -2.40 -0.16
C PHE A 118 16.23 -2.78 -1.63
N PHE A 119 16.32 -1.81 -2.56
CA PHE A 119 16.35 -2.08 -4.00
C PHE A 119 17.56 -2.93 -4.39
N ASN A 120 18.63 -2.88 -3.58
CA ASN A 120 19.82 -3.70 -3.79
C ASN A 120 19.60 -5.19 -3.47
N ASN A 121 18.54 -5.52 -2.71
CA ASN A 121 18.18 -6.89 -2.40
C ASN A 121 16.98 -7.33 -3.24
N TRP A 122 17.27 -7.87 -4.43
CA TRP A 122 16.26 -8.25 -5.42
C TRP A 122 15.21 -9.24 -4.86
N TYR A 123 15.59 -10.08 -3.89
CA TYR A 123 14.68 -11.02 -3.22
C TYR A 123 13.56 -10.28 -2.47
N PHE A 124 13.90 -9.22 -1.73
CA PHE A 124 12.91 -8.45 -0.99
C PHE A 124 11.98 -7.69 -1.94
N LEU A 125 12.54 -7.08 -2.99
CA LEU A 125 11.77 -6.35 -4.00
C LEU A 125 10.75 -7.27 -4.70
N LEU A 126 11.18 -8.46 -5.12
CA LEU A 126 10.29 -9.42 -5.78
C LEU A 126 9.24 -9.97 -4.83
N CYS A 127 9.60 -10.31 -3.59
CA CYS A 127 8.63 -10.78 -2.60
C CYS A 127 7.59 -9.71 -2.29
N ALA A 128 7.99 -8.46 -2.04
CA ALA A 128 7.08 -7.36 -1.75
C ALA A 128 6.14 -7.08 -2.93
N SER A 129 6.69 -6.94 -4.14
CA SER A 129 5.90 -6.73 -5.36
C SER A 129 4.92 -7.87 -5.63
N THR A 130 5.36 -9.12 -5.46
CA THR A 130 4.50 -10.30 -5.60
C THR A 130 3.38 -10.27 -4.57
N LEU A 131 3.69 -10.03 -3.29
CA LEU A 131 2.65 -9.98 -2.26
C LEU A 131 1.65 -8.84 -2.51
N GLU A 132 2.13 -7.65 -2.86
CA GLU A 132 1.28 -6.49 -3.16
C GLU A 132 0.42 -6.68 -4.41
N PHE A 133 0.83 -7.48 -5.41
CA PHE A 133 -0.01 -7.78 -6.57
C PHE A 133 -0.97 -8.96 -6.33
N PHE A 134 -0.45 -10.06 -5.79
CA PHE A 134 -1.22 -11.30 -5.67
C PHE A 134 -2.26 -11.23 -4.57
N VAL A 135 -1.97 -10.61 -3.41
CA VAL A 135 -2.92 -10.54 -2.30
C VAL A 135 -4.21 -9.78 -2.71
N PRO A 136 -4.14 -8.60 -3.34
CA PRO A 136 -5.35 -7.92 -3.82
C PRO A 136 -6.06 -8.66 -4.93
N LEU A 137 -5.34 -9.21 -5.91
CA LEU A 137 -5.93 -9.93 -7.04
C LEU A 137 -6.71 -11.16 -6.57
N ILE A 138 -6.10 -11.98 -5.72
CA ILE A 138 -6.74 -13.18 -5.16
C ILE A 138 -7.95 -12.78 -4.33
N SER A 139 -7.82 -11.76 -3.47
CA SER A 139 -8.93 -11.31 -2.61
C SER A 139 -10.12 -10.81 -3.43
N VAL A 140 -9.89 -9.92 -4.40
CA VAL A 140 -10.95 -9.37 -5.25
C VAL A 140 -11.60 -10.45 -6.11
N THR A 141 -10.80 -11.35 -6.70
CA THR A 141 -11.32 -12.45 -7.52
C THR A 141 -12.16 -13.40 -6.67
N TYR A 142 -11.67 -13.78 -5.51
CA TYR A 142 -12.40 -14.63 -4.57
C TYR A 142 -13.76 -14.04 -4.18
N PHE A 143 -13.79 -12.75 -3.81
CA PHE A 143 -15.04 -12.08 -3.46
C PHE A 143 -16.01 -12.02 -4.66
N ASN A 144 -15.53 -11.67 -5.85
CA ASN A 144 -16.38 -11.61 -7.05
C ASN A 144 -16.93 -12.98 -7.45
N VAL A 145 -16.10 -14.03 -7.45
CA VAL A 145 -16.52 -15.41 -7.76
C VAL A 145 -17.55 -15.90 -6.76
N HIS A 146 -17.33 -15.66 -5.46
CA HIS A 146 -18.26 -16.08 -4.43
C HIS A 146 -19.60 -15.33 -4.54
N ILE A 147 -19.62 -14.03 -4.88
CA ILE A 147 -20.88 -13.31 -5.18
C ILE A 147 -21.59 -13.97 -6.36
N PHE A 148 -20.87 -14.21 -7.45
CA PHE A 148 -21.45 -14.80 -8.67
C PHE A 148 -22.08 -16.17 -8.38
N TRP A 149 -21.39 -17.04 -7.64
CA TRP A 149 -21.94 -18.34 -7.24
C TRP A 149 -23.16 -18.21 -6.34
N ASN A 150 -23.17 -17.27 -5.39
CA ASN A 150 -24.33 -17.07 -4.52
C ASN A 150 -25.56 -16.55 -5.30
N ILE A 151 -25.36 -15.69 -6.29
CA ILE A 151 -26.44 -15.20 -7.15
C ILE A 151 -26.98 -16.33 -8.03
N GLN A 152 -26.10 -17.09 -8.70
CA GLN A 152 -26.48 -18.23 -9.53
C GLN A 152 -27.28 -19.28 -8.73
N LYS A 153 -26.86 -19.56 -7.49
CA LYS A 153 -27.56 -20.49 -6.60
C LYS A 153 -28.94 -20.01 -6.14
N ARG A 154 -29.22 -18.69 -6.15
CA ARG A 154 -30.55 -18.14 -5.85
C ARG A 154 -31.47 -18.10 -7.08
N GLN A 155 -30.92 -18.16 -8.28
CA GLN A 155 -31.69 -18.16 -9.53
C GLN A 155 -32.19 -19.56 -9.93
N ARG A 156 -31.63 -20.62 -9.33
CA ARG A 156 -32.05 -22.00 -9.52
C ARG A 156 -32.87 -22.48 -8.33
#